data_AF-A0A1I7RXH7-F1
#
_entry.id   AF-A0A1I7RXH7-F1
#
_cell.length_a   1.000
_cell.length_b   1.000
_cell.length_c   1.000
_cell.angle_alpha   90.00
_cell.angle_beta   90.00
_cell.angle_gamma   90.00
#
_symmetry.space_group_name_H-M   'P 1'
#
loop_
_entity.id
_entity.type
_entity.pdbx_description
1 polymer ?
#
loop_
_entity_poly.entity_id
_entity_poly.type
_entity_poly.pdbx_seq_one_letter_code
_entity_poly.pdbx_strand_id
1 'polypeptide(L)'
;MKVLYLSWLVSFFLHEYVAGDVLSIAAKKALLKTHNDHRRRLAKGEELNKENKNMPKAANMMKMFYNKNLEKKADEWLKKCQFARVPGVEGGQNLYMVSSAMEQGAFEADGR
;
A
#
# COMPACT_ATOMS: atom_id res chain seq x y z
N MET A 1 36.34 38.31 23.27
CA MET A 1 36.17 36.87 23.59
C MET A 1 34.78 36.46 23.12
N LYS A 2 34.69 35.39 22.29
CA LYS A 2 33.60 34.39 22.21
C LYS A 2 32.16 34.92 21.99
N VAL A 3 31.39 34.58 20.95
CA VAL A 3 31.30 33.34 20.15
C VAL A 3 30.60 33.66 18.81
N LEU A 4 31.15 33.14 17.71
CA LEU A 4 30.50 33.01 16.41
C LEU A 4 29.64 31.73 16.39
N TYR A 5 28.58 31.74 15.57
CA TYR A 5 27.98 30.59 14.85
C TYR A 5 26.56 30.07 15.22
N LEU A 6 25.81 29.89 14.13
CA LEU A 6 24.81 28.85 13.84
C LEU A 6 23.42 29.00 14.47
N SER A 7 22.54 29.77 13.82
CA SER A 7 21.08 29.56 13.91
C SER A 7 20.40 29.58 12.54
N TRP A 8 21.03 28.93 11.56
CA TRP A 8 20.48 28.67 10.22
C TRP A 8 20.59 27.19 9.83
N LEU A 9 20.50 26.26 10.80
CA LEU A 9 20.56 24.80 10.54
C LEU A 9 19.45 23.99 11.25
N VAL A 10 18.32 24.59 11.62
CA VAL A 10 17.16 23.82 12.15
C VAL A 10 15.99 23.75 11.16
N SER A 11 16.08 24.40 9.98
CA SER A 11 14.98 24.40 8.99
C SER A 11 15.18 23.43 7.81
N PHE A 12 16.13 22.49 7.87
CA PHE A 12 16.37 21.54 6.77
C PHE A 12 16.15 20.05 7.09
N PHE A 13 15.58 19.72 8.26
CA PHE A 13 15.30 18.33 8.65
C PHE A 13 13.92 18.11 9.30
N LEU A 14 12.91 18.91 8.95
CA LEU A 14 11.51 18.66 9.32
C LEU A 14 10.52 18.91 8.17
N HIS A 15 10.92 18.63 6.93
CA HIS A 15 9.96 18.45 5.84
C HIS A 15 9.68 16.97 5.66
N GLU A 16 8.79 16.41 6.48
CA GLU A 16 7.73 15.47 6.07
C GLU A 16 7.07 14.82 7.28
N TYR A 17 6.35 15.63 8.04
CA TYR A 17 5.17 15.12 8.71
C TYR A 17 4.02 16.06 8.38
N VAL A 18 3.31 15.77 7.29
CA VAL A 18 2.04 16.43 7.00
C VAL A 18 1.03 15.84 7.96
N ALA A 19 0.65 16.61 8.97
CA ALA A 19 -0.42 16.24 9.90
C ALA A 19 -1.67 15.84 9.09
N GLY A 20 -2.16 14.61 9.28
CA GLY A 20 -3.38 14.08 8.63
C GLY A 20 -3.20 12.84 7.75
N ASP A 21 -1.98 12.34 7.54
CA ASP A 21 -1.77 11.07 6.83
C ASP A 21 -1.96 9.86 7.76
N VAL A 22 -2.84 8.92 7.37
CA VAL A 22 -3.19 7.72 8.16
C VAL A 22 -2.12 6.65 8.00
N LEU A 23 -1.64 6.47 6.77
CA LEU A 23 -0.53 5.57 6.47
C LEU A 23 0.81 6.32 6.51
N SER A 24 1.87 5.65 6.96
CA SER A 24 3.23 6.20 6.85
C SER A 24 3.68 6.30 5.39
N ILE A 25 4.58 7.23 5.07
CA ILE A 25 5.14 7.37 3.70
C ILE A 25 5.73 6.05 3.20
N ALA A 26 6.41 5.31 4.07
CA ALA A 26 6.96 3.99 3.76
C ALA A 26 5.86 2.99 3.39
N ALA A 27 4.76 2.94 4.15
CA ALA A 27 3.62 2.07 3.87
C ALA A 27 2.95 2.42 2.52
N LYS A 28 2.75 3.71 2.23
CA LYS A 28 2.20 4.18 0.93
C LYS A 28 3.06 3.73 -0.24
N LYS A 29 4.38 3.90 -0.11
CA LYS A 29 5.37 3.48 -1.12
C LYS A 29 5.36 1.96 -1.30
N ALA A 30 5.35 1.20 -0.22
CA ALA A 30 5.31 -0.26 -0.26
C ALA A 30 4.03 -0.76 -0.95
N LEU A 31 2.86 -0.24 -0.55
CA LEU A 31 1.57 -0.62 -1.14
C LEU A 31 1.53 -0.35 -2.65
N LEU A 32 1.92 0.86 -3.07
CA LEU A 32 1.94 1.23 -4.49
C LEU A 32 2.95 0.39 -5.30
N LYS A 33 4.14 0.15 -4.73
CA LYS A 33 5.19 -0.64 -5.37
C LYS A 33 4.72 -2.08 -5.57
N THR A 34 4.18 -2.72 -4.53
CA THR A 34 3.69 -4.10 -4.60
C THR A 34 2.64 -4.26 -5.68
N HIS A 35 1.62 -3.39 -5.73
CA HIS A 35 0.58 -3.46 -6.77
C HIS A 35 1.16 -3.32 -8.18
N ASN A 36 2.04 -2.33 -8.40
CA ASN A 36 2.64 -2.13 -9.71
C ASN A 36 3.61 -3.24 -10.11
N ASP A 37 4.31 -3.85 -9.16
CA ASP A 37 5.20 -4.99 -9.40
C ASP A 37 4.41 -6.21 -9.88
N HIS A 38 3.32 -6.58 -9.19
CA HIS A 38 2.42 -7.65 -9.63
C HIS A 38 1.79 -7.35 -10.99
N ARG A 39 1.29 -6.13 -11.21
CA ARG A 39 0.72 -5.71 -12.51
C ARG A 39 1.74 -5.83 -13.64
N ARG A 40 3.00 -5.44 -13.40
CA ARG A 40 4.08 -5.57 -14.38
C ARG A 40 4.37 -7.04 -14.71
N ARG A 41 4.54 -7.90 -13.70
CA ARG A 41 4.84 -9.33 -13.92
C ARG A 41 3.69 -10.02 -14.65
N LEU A 42 2.45 -9.73 -14.25
CA LEU A 42 1.25 -10.22 -14.93
C LEU A 42 1.22 -9.76 -16.40
N ALA A 43 1.49 -8.48 -16.67
CA ALA A 43 1.49 -7.95 -18.04
C ALA A 43 2.54 -8.62 -18.94
N LYS A 44 3.67 -9.06 -18.38
CA LYS A 44 4.71 -9.81 -19.08
C LYS A 44 4.39 -11.30 -19.25
N GLY A 45 3.35 -11.81 -18.59
CA GLY A 45 3.02 -13.23 -18.54
C GLY A 45 3.97 -14.04 -17.67
N GLU A 46 4.51 -13.43 -16.61
CA GLU A 46 5.43 -14.06 -15.65
C GLU A 46 4.70 -14.65 -14.42
N GLU A 47 3.41 -14.34 -14.25
CA GLU A 47 2.59 -14.83 -13.13
C GLU A 47 1.88 -16.14 -13.50
N LEU A 48 1.92 -17.11 -12.59
CA LEU A 48 1.25 -18.40 -12.75
C LEU A 48 -0.19 -18.34 -12.24
N ASN A 49 -1.09 -19.07 -12.90
CA ASN A 49 -2.42 -19.34 -12.39
C ASN A 49 -2.42 -20.56 -11.46
N LYS A 50 -3.60 -20.92 -10.93
CA LYS A 50 -3.80 -22.10 -10.07
C LYS A 50 -3.43 -23.45 -10.71
N GLU A 51 -3.31 -23.51 -12.05
CA GLU A 51 -2.94 -24.71 -12.81
C GLU A 51 -1.46 -24.71 -13.20
N ASN A 52 -0.63 -23.83 -12.59
CA ASN A 52 0.78 -23.64 -12.93
C ASN A 52 1.03 -23.25 -14.41
N LYS A 53 0.06 -22.58 -15.04
CA LYS A 53 0.20 -22.02 -16.38
C LYS A 53 0.42 -20.51 -16.31
N ASN A 54 1.28 -19.98 -17.16
CA ASN A 54 1.48 -18.53 -17.28
C ASN A 54 0.17 -17.84 -17.67
N MET A 55 -0.15 -16.77 -16.97
CA MET A 55 -1.24 -15.87 -17.32
C MET A 55 -0.96 -15.15 -18.65
N PRO A 56 -2.00 -14.81 -19.43
CA PRO A 56 -1.81 -14.13 -20.71
C PRO A 56 -1.18 -12.75 -20.54
N LYS A 57 -0.34 -12.36 -21.51
CA LYS A 57 0.28 -11.03 -21.56
C LYS A 57 -0.79 -9.95 -21.74
N ALA A 58 -0.58 -8.80 -21.11
CA ALA A 58 -1.48 -7.66 -21.24
C ALA A 58 -0.89 -6.60 -22.18
N ALA A 59 -1.65 -6.16 -23.17
CA ALA A 59 -1.20 -5.17 -24.15
C ALA A 59 -1.16 -3.73 -23.59
N ASN A 60 -1.98 -3.41 -22.59
CA ASN A 60 -2.13 -2.04 -22.08
C ASN A 60 -2.37 -1.97 -20.56
N MET A 61 -1.49 -2.60 -19.77
CA MET A 61 -1.61 -2.60 -18.31
C MET A 61 -1.16 -1.26 -17.70
N MET A 62 -2.12 -0.47 -17.22
CA MET A 62 -1.83 0.85 -16.62
C MET A 62 -0.98 0.76 -15.36
N LYS A 63 -0.05 1.70 -15.18
CA LYS A 63 0.67 1.91 -13.91
C LYS A 63 -0.22 2.69 -12.94
N MET A 64 -0.39 2.19 -11.74
CA MET A 64 -1.13 2.88 -10.67
C MET A 64 -0.28 4.02 -10.10
N PHE A 65 -0.95 5.08 -9.66
CA PHE A 65 -0.40 6.15 -8.84
C PHE A 65 -1.17 6.22 -7.52
N TYR A 66 -0.54 6.76 -6.48
CA TYR A 66 -1.17 6.88 -5.18
C TYR A 66 -2.15 8.06 -5.17
N ASN A 67 -3.35 7.84 -4.65
CA ASN A 67 -4.39 8.88 -4.55
C ASN A 67 -4.83 9.07 -3.09
N LYS A 68 -4.53 10.25 -2.53
CA LYS A 68 -4.86 10.60 -1.14
C LYS A 68 -6.37 10.62 -0.86
N ASN A 69 -7.20 10.93 -1.86
CA ASN A 69 -8.65 10.93 -1.68
C ASN A 69 -9.20 9.50 -1.52
N LEU A 70 -8.56 8.50 -2.17
CA LEU A 70 -8.91 7.10 -1.97
C LEU A 70 -8.44 6.59 -0.60
N GLU A 71 -7.26 7.01 -0.13
CA GLU A 71 -6.79 6.71 1.24
C GLU A 71 -7.78 7.24 2.29
N LYS A 72 -8.22 8.50 2.15
CA LYS A 72 -9.17 9.11 3.08
C LYS A 72 -10.50 8.34 3.13
N LYS A 73 -11.05 7.97 1.96
CA LYS A 73 -12.28 7.16 1.90
C LYS A 73 -12.09 5.77 2.52
N ALA A 74 -10.92 5.15 2.33
CA ALA A 74 -10.61 3.87 2.95
C ALA A 74 -10.50 4.00 4.48
N ASP A 75 -9.82 5.02 4.99
CA ASP A 75 -9.70 5.31 6.42
C ASP A 75 -11.06 5.57 7.08
N GLU A 76 -11.92 6.38 6.45
CA GLU A 76 -13.29 6.63 6.93
C GLU A 76 -14.11 5.34 7.07
N TRP A 77 -13.88 4.34 6.20
CA TRP A 77 -14.51 3.04 6.31
C TRP A 77 -13.87 2.16 7.38
N LEU A 78 -12.53 2.11 7.45
CA LEU A 78 -11.79 1.30 8.42
C LEU A 78 -12.14 1.68 9.86
N LYS A 79 -12.39 2.97 10.13
CA LYS A 79 -12.85 3.46 11.44
C LYS A 79 -14.16 2.86 11.94
N LYS A 80 -14.97 2.26 11.05
CA LYS A 80 -16.20 1.55 11.44
C LYS A 80 -15.92 0.15 12.00
N CYS A 81 -14.71 -0.36 11.85
CA CYS A 81 -14.30 -1.71 12.27
C CYS A 81 -15.22 -2.82 11.73
N GLN A 82 -15.71 -2.67 10.50
CA GLN A 82 -16.57 -3.65 9.83
C GLN A 82 -15.82 -4.28 8.66
N PHE A 83 -15.71 -5.61 8.66
CA PHE A 83 -15.15 -6.35 7.52
C PHE A 83 -16.24 -6.60 6.46
N ALA A 84 -16.67 -5.52 5.82
CA ALA A 84 -17.66 -5.55 4.75
C ALA A 84 -17.30 -4.53 3.66
N ARG A 85 -17.80 -4.75 2.45
CA ARG A 85 -17.72 -3.76 1.38
C ARG A 85 -18.51 -2.51 1.79
N VAL A 86 -17.99 -1.32 1.46
CA VAL A 86 -18.74 -0.06 1.62
C VAL A 86 -19.96 -0.09 0.70
N PRO A 87 -21.19 0.06 1.22
CA PRO A 87 -22.40 0.09 0.41
C PRO A 87 -22.50 1.38 -0.40
N GLY A 88 -22.99 1.29 -1.64
CA GLY A 88 -23.39 2.46 -2.44
C GLY A 88 -22.26 3.39 -2.89
N VAL A 89 -20.99 2.97 -2.82
CA VAL A 89 -19.87 3.78 -3.34
C VAL A 89 -19.34 3.23 -4.66
N GLU A 90 -19.02 4.16 -5.56
CA GLU A 90 -18.32 3.88 -6.81
C GLU A 90 -16.82 3.65 -6.55
N GLY A 91 -16.26 2.59 -7.14
CA GLY A 91 -14.85 2.23 -7.04
C GLY A 91 -14.60 0.76 -6.63
N GLY A 92 -13.44 0.23 -7.02
CA GLY A 92 -12.97 -1.09 -6.58
C GLY A 92 -12.51 -1.05 -5.12
N GLN A 93 -12.75 -2.13 -4.37
CA GLN A 93 -12.40 -2.25 -2.96
C GLN A 93 -11.82 -3.64 -2.69
N ASN A 94 -10.71 -3.68 -1.96
CA ASN A 94 -10.14 -4.91 -1.40
C ASN A 94 -10.05 -4.73 0.12
N LEU A 95 -10.41 -5.77 0.88
CA LEU A 95 -10.30 -5.78 2.34
C LEU A 95 -9.43 -6.96 2.76
N TYR A 96 -8.61 -6.74 3.78
CA TYR A 96 -7.77 -7.76 4.39
C TYR A 96 -7.73 -7.52 5.89
N MET A 97 -7.81 -8.59 6.68
CA MET A 97 -7.69 -8.56 8.12
C MET A 97 -6.86 -9.78 8.55
N VAL A 98 -5.93 -9.55 9.46
CA VAL A 98 -5.19 -10.61 10.14
C VAL A 98 -5.51 -10.54 11.62
N SER A 99 -5.65 -11.70 12.25
CA SER A 99 -5.60 -11.79 13.71
C SER A 99 -4.15 -11.92 14.13
N SER A 100 -3.83 -11.47 15.34
CA SER A 100 -2.50 -11.66 15.94
C SER A 100 -2.12 -13.15 16.06
N ALA A 101 -3.10 -14.07 16.04
CA ALA A 101 -2.87 -15.51 16.01
C ALA A 101 -2.38 -16.02 14.64
N MET A 102 -2.63 -15.29 13.55
CA MET A 102 -2.19 -15.67 12.19
C MET A 102 -0.82 -15.10 11.82
N GLU A 103 -0.38 -14.02 12.48
CA GLU A 103 0.90 -13.37 12.20
C GLU A 103 2.11 -14.26 12.61
N GLN A 104 1.90 -15.21 13.52
CA GLN A 104 2.94 -16.14 13.99
C GLN A 104 3.00 -17.46 13.20
N GLY A 105 2.09 -17.71 12.24
CA GLY A 105 2.00 -18.99 11.52
C GLY A 105 2.19 -18.92 10.00
N ALA A 106 2.36 -17.74 9.41
CA ALA A 106 2.35 -17.57 7.94
C ALA A 106 3.71 -17.83 7.24
N PHE A 107 4.63 -18.55 7.89
CA PHE A 107 5.85 -19.08 7.25
C PHE A 107 5.96 -20.61 7.35
N GLU A 108 4.83 -21.32 7.47
CA GLU A 108 4.78 -22.72 7.05
C GLU A 108 3.84 -22.80 5.84
N ALA A 109 4.47 -22.96 4.68
CA ALA A 109 3.79 -23.46 3.50
C ALA A 109 3.29 -24.88 3.81
N ASP A 110 1.98 -25.05 3.89
CA ASP A 110 1.36 -26.38 3.86
C ASP A 110 0.17 -26.41 2.90
N GLY A 111 0.47 -26.71 1.64
CA GLY A 111 0.12 -28.03 1.14
C GLY A 111 -1.34 -28.45 1.13
N ARG A 112 -2.29 -27.59 0.72
CA ARG A 112 -3.59 -28.03 0.19
C ARG A 112 -4.06 -27.20 -1.00
#